data_AF-A0A6A6VPL6-F1
#
_entry.id   AF-A0A6A6VPL6-F1
#
_cell.length_a   1.000
_cell.length_b   1.000
_cell.length_c   1.000
_cell.angle_alpha   90.00
_cell.angle_beta   90.00
_cell.angle_gamma   90.00
#
_symmetry.space_group_name_H-M   'P 1'
#
loop_
_entity.id
_entity.type
_entity.pdbx_description
1 polymer ?
#
loop_
_entity_poly.entity_id
_entity_poly.type
_entity_poly.pdbx_seq_one_letter_code
_entity_poly.pdbx_strand_id
1 'polypeptide(L)'
;MAAGTIRGDQIYPPGVLRLKDIMNCFPFEDPVVVINVTGQAILEALENSVSKFPALEGRFPQVSNIEFEFHPEKPEGSRIISCEVAGGPLDKDRVYKLATRGYMARGKDGYDSLLIEAEGGKAVEIVSEENGVLISTLLRQYFMSLKVLGKWKMWGPSMGRHWHLQAKHPHMEPQSPTDDVLGAFESFEAERTN
;
A
#
# COMPACT_ATOMS: atom_id res chain seq x y z
N MET A 1 2.75 -2.77 2.79
CA MET A 1 3.43 -1.72 3.59
C MET A 1 2.74 -1.57 4.94
N ALA A 2 3.44 -1.10 5.98
CA ALA A 2 2.83 -0.84 7.30
C ALA A 2 1.89 0.40 7.27
N ALA A 3 0.73 0.31 7.92
CA ALA A 3 -0.31 1.34 7.96
C ALA A 3 0.18 2.64 8.61
N GLY A 4 1.11 2.57 9.56
CA GLY A 4 1.75 3.70 10.22
C GLY A 4 2.51 4.63 9.27
N THR A 5 2.69 4.24 8.02
CA THR A 5 3.20 5.10 6.95
C THR A 5 2.22 6.22 6.57
N ILE A 6 0.92 5.97 6.69
CA ILE A 6 -0.14 6.88 6.24
C ILE A 6 -0.51 7.79 7.43
N ARG A 7 -0.26 9.09 7.32
CA ARG A 7 -0.26 10.06 8.43
C ARG A 7 -1.20 11.26 8.26
N GLY A 8 -2.22 11.15 7.41
CA GLY A 8 -3.12 12.26 7.11
C GLY A 8 -3.90 12.79 8.33
N ASP A 9 -4.22 11.90 9.28
CA ASP A 9 -5.08 12.11 10.47
C ASP A 9 -6.24 13.11 10.26
N GLN A 10 -6.82 13.06 9.07
CA GLN A 10 -7.89 13.94 8.65
C GLN A 10 -8.67 13.28 7.52
N ILE A 11 -9.85 13.83 7.31
CA ILE A 11 -10.69 13.47 6.20
C ILE A 11 -10.35 14.36 5.01
N TYR A 12 -10.11 13.75 3.85
CA TYR A 12 -9.93 14.46 2.60
C TYR A 12 -11.27 14.49 1.86
N PRO A 13 -11.99 15.63 1.81
CA PRO A 13 -13.28 15.70 1.16
C PRO A 13 -13.15 15.48 -0.36
N PRO A 14 -14.22 15.03 -1.04
CA PRO A 14 -14.28 15.00 -2.49
C PRO A 14 -13.86 16.35 -3.08
N GLY A 15 -12.94 16.32 -4.04
CA GLY A 15 -12.44 17.54 -4.66
C GLY A 15 -11.00 17.46 -5.15
N VAL A 16 -10.38 18.64 -5.27
CA VAL A 16 -9.03 18.76 -5.78
C VAL A 16 -8.02 18.28 -4.74
N LEU A 17 -7.35 17.16 -5.05
CA LEU A 17 -6.21 16.68 -4.28
C LEU A 17 -4.98 17.55 -4.55
N ARG A 18 -4.45 18.20 -3.52
CA ARG A 18 -3.29 19.09 -3.60
C ARG A 18 -2.00 18.34 -3.26
N LEU A 19 -0.86 18.88 -3.69
CA LEU A 19 0.44 18.32 -3.32
C LEU A 19 0.65 18.30 -1.80
N LYS A 20 0.18 19.34 -1.10
CA LYS A 20 0.20 19.40 0.37
C LYS A 20 -0.50 18.19 1.00
N ASP A 21 -1.62 17.76 0.42
CA ASP A 21 -2.42 16.65 0.94
C ASP A 21 -1.64 15.33 0.83
N ILE A 22 -0.97 15.10 -0.31
CA ILE A 22 -0.11 13.92 -0.51
C ILE A 22 1.07 13.93 0.48
N MET A 23 1.73 15.07 0.66
CA MET A 23 2.87 15.20 1.58
C MET A 23 2.44 15.05 3.05
N ASN A 24 1.25 15.50 3.42
CA ASN A 24 0.67 15.28 4.75
C ASN A 24 0.33 13.79 4.98
N CYS A 25 -0.22 13.11 3.98
CA CYS A 25 -0.50 11.68 4.06
C CYS A 25 0.77 10.83 4.14
N PHE A 26 1.83 11.20 3.43
CA PHE A 26 3.07 10.42 3.33
C PHE A 26 4.27 11.32 3.64
N PRO A 27 4.47 11.68 4.92
CA PRO A 27 5.49 12.66 5.32
C PRO A 27 6.89 12.05 5.39
N PHE A 28 7.02 10.72 5.29
CA PHE A 28 8.29 10.04 5.41
C PHE A 28 9.05 10.05 4.08
N GLU A 29 10.34 10.36 4.16
CA GLU A 29 11.26 10.40 3.02
C GLU A 29 11.94 9.05 2.79
N ASP A 30 11.21 7.95 2.94
CA ASP A 30 11.76 6.64 2.67
C ASP A 30 11.39 6.16 1.26
N PRO A 31 12.36 5.62 0.52
CA PRO A 31 12.14 5.15 -0.83
C PRO A 31 11.36 3.83 -0.84
N VAL A 32 10.60 3.63 -1.92
CA VAL A 32 10.05 2.32 -2.26
C VAL A 32 11.16 1.48 -2.86
N VAL A 33 11.34 0.29 -2.29
CA VAL A 33 12.27 -0.74 -2.75
C VAL A 33 11.49 -1.91 -3.33
N VAL A 34 12.18 -2.72 -4.13
CA VAL A 34 11.63 -3.97 -4.65
C VAL A 34 12.56 -5.10 -4.25
N ILE A 35 12.01 -6.11 -3.58
CA ILE A 35 12.75 -7.26 -3.07
C ILE A 35 12.14 -8.56 -3.59
N ASN A 36 12.97 -9.57 -3.82
CA ASN A 36 12.56 -10.95 -4.02
C ASN A 36 12.50 -11.64 -2.66
N VAL A 37 11.33 -12.18 -2.32
CA VAL A 37 11.07 -12.89 -1.07
C VAL A 37 10.30 -14.17 -1.35
N THR A 38 10.46 -15.18 -0.49
CA THR A 38 9.65 -16.41 -0.57
C THR A 38 8.22 -16.13 -0.11
N GLY A 39 7.27 -16.96 -0.52
CA GLY A 39 5.91 -16.87 0.00
C GLY A 39 5.86 -17.07 1.51
N GLN A 40 6.74 -17.90 2.06
CA GLN A 40 6.90 -18.06 3.51
C GLN A 40 7.28 -16.74 4.20
N ALA A 41 8.20 -15.96 3.63
CA ALA A 41 8.57 -14.66 4.17
C ALA A 41 7.42 -13.64 4.13
N ILE A 42 6.57 -13.69 3.09
CA ILE A 42 5.35 -12.88 3.01
C ILE A 42 4.37 -13.29 4.11
N LEU A 43 4.16 -14.59 4.34
CA LEU A 43 3.28 -15.08 5.40
C LEU A 43 3.77 -14.63 6.78
N GLU A 44 5.06 -14.78 7.06
CA GLU A 44 5.68 -14.32 8.32
C GLU A 44 5.55 -12.80 8.51
N ALA A 45 5.70 -12.03 7.43
CA ALA A 45 5.48 -10.59 7.47
C ALA A 45 4.03 -10.26 7.85
N LEU A 46 3.05 -10.94 7.24
CA LEU A 46 1.63 -10.75 7.57
C LEU A 46 1.31 -11.15 9.02
N GLU A 47 1.86 -12.27 9.50
CA GLU A 47 1.74 -12.71 10.89
C GLU A 47 2.29 -11.66 11.87
N ASN A 48 3.49 -11.10 11.62
CA ASN A 48 4.01 -9.99 12.42
C ASN A 48 3.07 -8.77 12.36
N SER A 49 2.55 -8.46 11.17
CA SER A 49 1.70 -7.28 10.95
C SER A 49 0.41 -7.32 11.79
N VAL A 50 -0.16 -8.52 12.01
CA VAL A 50 -1.38 -8.71 12.81
C VAL A 50 -1.12 -9.15 14.25
N SER A 51 0.14 -9.37 14.64
CA SER A 51 0.52 -9.90 15.96
C SER A 51 0.05 -9.02 17.13
N LYS A 52 0.05 -7.70 16.95
CA LYS A 52 -0.36 -6.75 18.01
C LYS A 52 -1.81 -6.33 17.94
N PHE A 53 -2.58 -6.78 16.94
CA PHE A 53 -4.01 -6.55 16.90
C PHE A 53 -4.68 -7.12 18.18
N PRO A 54 -5.61 -6.41 18.86
CA PRO A 54 -6.30 -5.18 18.44
C PRO A 54 -5.60 -3.86 18.82
N ALA A 55 -4.38 -3.88 19.36
CA ALA A 55 -3.64 -2.64 19.59
C ALA A 55 -3.44 -1.89 18.27
N LEU A 56 -3.64 -0.57 18.31
CA LEU A 56 -3.55 0.33 17.15
C LEU A 56 -2.10 0.63 16.77
N GLU A 57 -1.32 -0.43 16.53
CA GLU A 57 0.06 -0.32 16.11
C GLU A 57 0.17 -0.03 14.61
N GLY A 58 1.12 0.84 14.26
CA GLY A 58 1.39 1.20 12.87
C GLY A 58 1.83 0.02 11.98
N ARG A 59 2.20 -1.12 12.56
CA ARG A 59 2.65 -2.30 11.82
C ARG A 59 1.54 -3.01 11.03
N PHE A 60 0.27 -2.70 11.26
CA PHE A 60 -0.86 -3.34 10.57
C PHE A 60 -0.68 -3.25 9.04
N PRO A 61 -0.97 -4.31 8.25
CA PRO A 61 -0.54 -4.35 6.86
C PRO A 61 -1.56 -3.65 5.95
N GLN A 62 -1.06 -2.75 5.11
CA GLN A 62 -1.73 -2.28 3.89
C GLN A 62 -1.18 -3.06 2.71
N VAL A 63 -2.07 -3.73 1.97
CA VAL A 63 -1.70 -4.70 0.93
C VAL A 63 -2.27 -4.33 -0.45
N SER A 64 -1.67 -4.88 -1.50
CA SER A 64 -2.14 -4.76 -2.89
C SER A 64 -1.83 -6.07 -3.60
N ASN A 65 -2.80 -6.60 -4.36
CA ASN A 65 -2.76 -7.95 -4.95
C ASN A 65 -2.50 -9.07 -3.93
N ILE A 66 -2.81 -8.83 -2.66
CA ILE A 66 -2.79 -9.83 -1.59
C ILE A 66 -4.14 -9.74 -0.89
N GLU A 67 -4.77 -10.89 -0.68
CA GLU A 67 -5.99 -11.04 0.10
C GLU A 67 -5.69 -12.02 1.23
N PHE A 68 -6.06 -11.70 2.47
CA PHE A 68 -5.78 -12.59 3.59
C PHE A 68 -6.86 -12.45 4.67
N GLU A 69 -7.06 -13.53 5.41
CA GLU A 69 -7.94 -13.57 6.58
C GLU A 69 -7.13 -13.93 7.82
N PHE A 70 -7.50 -13.38 8.97
CA PHE A 70 -6.82 -13.68 10.22
C PHE A 70 -7.80 -13.76 11.40
N HIS A 71 -7.44 -14.56 12.40
CA HIS A 71 -8.17 -14.69 13.66
C HIS A 71 -7.40 -14.02 14.80
N PRO A 72 -7.93 -12.93 15.39
CA PRO A 72 -7.30 -12.20 16.49
C PRO A 72 -7.02 -13.03 17.75
N GLU A 73 -7.88 -14.02 18.03
CA GLU A 73 -7.82 -14.84 19.24
C GLU A 73 -6.73 -15.92 19.19
N LYS A 74 -6.18 -16.19 17.99
CA LYS A 74 -5.10 -17.16 17.85
C LYS A 74 -3.77 -16.61 18.39
N PRO A 75 -2.85 -17.49 18.82
CA PRO A 75 -1.51 -17.09 19.25
C PRO A 75 -0.79 -16.25 18.18
N GLU A 76 0.04 -15.29 18.61
CA GLU A 76 0.92 -14.54 17.70
C GLU A 76 1.76 -15.52 16.85
N GLY A 77 1.86 -15.27 15.54
CA GLY A 77 2.55 -16.17 14.60
C GLY A 77 1.70 -17.31 14.05
N SER A 78 0.43 -17.41 14.42
CA SER A 78 -0.53 -18.36 13.85
C SER A 78 -1.93 -17.76 13.68
N ARG A 79 -2.00 -16.45 13.42
CA ARG A 79 -3.26 -15.73 13.26
C ARG A 79 -3.79 -15.80 11.84
N ILE A 80 -2.94 -15.88 10.83
CA ILE A 80 -3.34 -15.94 9.42
C ILE A 80 -4.03 -17.29 9.14
N ILE A 81 -5.20 -17.24 8.53
CA ILE A 81 -6.04 -18.40 8.20
C ILE A 81 -5.84 -18.78 6.73
N SER A 82 -5.92 -17.77 5.87
CA SER A 82 -5.86 -17.87 4.43
C SER A 82 -5.07 -16.68 3.89
N CYS A 83 -4.34 -16.89 2.80
CA CYS A 83 -3.61 -15.85 2.11
C CYS A 83 -3.53 -16.21 0.62
N GLU A 84 -3.95 -15.27 -0.22
CA GLU A 84 -3.90 -15.33 -1.65
C GLU A 84 -3.05 -14.19 -2.20
N VAL A 85 -2.28 -14.46 -3.24
CA VAL A 85 -1.45 -13.47 -3.94
C VAL A 85 -1.76 -13.55 -5.42
N ALA A 86 -2.10 -12.40 -6.02
CA ALA A 86 -2.49 -12.27 -7.42
C ALA A 86 -3.65 -13.21 -7.83
N GLY A 87 -4.64 -13.39 -6.94
CA GLY A 87 -5.85 -14.18 -7.21
C GLY A 87 -5.65 -15.71 -7.14
N GLY A 88 -4.59 -16.17 -6.49
CA GLY A 88 -4.37 -17.59 -6.22
C GLY A 88 -3.72 -17.81 -4.86
N PRO A 89 -3.76 -19.05 -4.32
CA PRO A 89 -3.23 -19.35 -3.00
C PRO A 89 -1.73 -19.04 -2.92
N LEU A 90 -1.30 -18.52 -1.77
CA LEU A 90 0.11 -18.27 -1.49
C LEU A 90 0.90 -19.59 -1.48
N ASP A 91 1.89 -19.71 -2.37
CA ASP A 91 2.85 -20.80 -2.39
C ASP A 91 4.06 -20.39 -1.55
N LYS A 92 4.31 -21.12 -0.46
CA LYS A 92 5.36 -20.79 0.51
C LYS A 92 6.77 -20.85 -0.07
N ASP A 93 7.00 -21.75 -1.02
CA ASP A 93 8.32 -22.02 -1.58
C ASP A 93 8.60 -21.17 -2.83
N ARG A 94 7.56 -20.61 -3.44
CA ARG A 94 7.69 -19.72 -4.59
C ARG A 94 8.31 -18.38 -4.18
N VAL A 95 9.16 -17.83 -5.06
CA VAL A 95 9.70 -16.47 -4.94
C VAL A 95 8.77 -15.46 -5.61
N TYR A 96 8.50 -14.37 -4.90
CA TYR A 96 7.65 -13.26 -5.30
C TYR A 96 8.46 -11.96 -5.32
N LYS A 97 8.10 -11.08 -6.26
CA LYS A 97 8.57 -9.69 -6.28
C LYS A 97 7.64 -8.85 -5.42
N LEU A 98 8.16 -8.31 -4.33
CA LEU A 98 7.43 -7.48 -3.39
C LEU A 98 7.95 -6.04 -3.46
N ALA A 99 7.06 -5.09 -3.74
CA ALA A 99 7.33 -3.67 -3.57
C ALA A 99 6.98 -3.26 -2.13
N THR A 100 7.91 -2.65 -1.42
CA THR A 100 7.73 -2.23 -0.02
C THR A 100 8.58 -1.01 0.30
N ARG A 101 8.51 -0.53 1.54
CA ARG A 101 9.34 0.57 2.06
C ARG A 101 10.74 0.06 2.41
N GLY A 102 11.77 0.86 2.13
CA GLY A 102 13.14 0.58 2.60
C GLY A 102 13.20 0.38 4.13
N TYR A 103 12.37 1.12 4.87
CA TYR A 103 12.17 0.92 6.32
C TYR A 103 11.83 -0.53 6.69
N MET A 104 10.94 -1.19 5.94
CA MET A 104 10.55 -2.58 6.19
C MET A 104 11.60 -3.57 5.70
N ALA A 105 12.28 -3.26 4.59
CA ALA A 105 13.37 -4.08 4.05
C ALA A 105 14.60 -4.12 4.97
N ARG A 106 14.74 -3.18 5.91
CA ARG A 106 15.71 -3.20 7.01
C ARG A 106 15.20 -3.85 8.30
N GLY A 107 14.11 -4.63 8.23
CA GLY A 107 13.55 -5.37 9.37
C GLY A 107 12.85 -4.52 10.44
N LYS A 108 12.63 -3.22 10.19
CA LYS A 108 11.98 -2.35 11.19
C LYS A 108 10.52 -2.75 11.40
N ASP A 109 9.96 -2.40 12.55
CA ASP A 109 8.63 -2.83 13.03
C ASP A 109 8.43 -4.37 13.12
N GLY A 110 9.53 -5.12 13.24
CA GLY A 110 9.50 -6.58 13.36
C GLY A 110 9.35 -7.32 12.02
N TYR A 111 9.55 -6.64 10.89
CA TYR A 111 9.50 -7.23 9.56
C TYR A 111 10.80 -7.95 9.19
N ASP A 112 11.38 -8.70 10.13
CA ASP A 112 12.67 -9.39 9.97
C ASP A 112 12.64 -10.41 8.82
N SER A 113 11.46 -10.97 8.51
CA SER A 113 11.28 -11.88 7.36
C SER A 113 11.53 -11.19 6.00
N LEU A 114 11.45 -9.85 5.96
CA LEU A 114 11.70 -9.04 4.76
C LEU A 114 13.11 -8.44 4.73
N LEU A 115 13.95 -8.75 5.73
CA LEU A 115 15.29 -8.21 5.85
C LEU A 115 16.14 -8.58 4.63
N ILE A 116 16.78 -7.58 4.01
CA ILE A 116 17.62 -7.76 2.83
C ILE A 116 18.98 -8.40 3.19
N GLU A 117 19.58 -9.10 2.22
CA GLU A 117 20.88 -9.75 2.39
C GLU A 117 21.99 -8.80 2.85
N ALA A 118 21.98 -7.55 2.35
CA ALA A 118 22.96 -6.53 2.73
C ALA A 118 22.92 -6.18 4.23
N GLU A 119 21.78 -6.40 4.88
CA GLU A 119 21.57 -6.16 6.32
C GLU A 119 21.56 -7.47 7.13
N GLY A 120 21.96 -8.59 6.52
CA GLY A 120 22.04 -9.91 7.16
C GLY A 120 20.78 -10.78 7.06
N GLY A 121 19.82 -10.39 6.23
CA GLY A 121 18.60 -11.15 5.97
C GLY A 121 18.70 -12.11 4.77
N LYS A 122 17.54 -12.44 4.20
CA LYS A 122 17.40 -13.41 3.10
C LYS A 122 16.74 -12.82 1.84
N ALA A 123 16.21 -11.60 1.93
CA ALA A 123 15.52 -10.97 0.81
C ALA A 123 16.55 -10.43 -0.19
N VAL A 124 16.39 -10.79 -1.47
CA VAL A 124 17.29 -10.31 -2.53
C VAL A 124 16.77 -8.98 -3.05
N GLU A 125 17.58 -7.94 -2.98
CA GLU A 125 17.21 -6.60 -3.44
C GLU A 125 17.27 -6.50 -4.97
N ILE A 126 16.18 -6.02 -5.59
CA ILE A 126 16.10 -5.75 -7.04
C ILE A 126 16.22 -4.25 -7.30
N VAL A 127 15.50 -3.45 -6.50
CA VAL A 127 15.57 -1.99 -6.52
C VAL A 127 15.95 -1.55 -5.14
N SER A 128 17.15 -1.00 -5.02
CA SER A 128 17.70 -0.52 -3.76
C SER A 128 17.15 0.81 -3.34
N GLU A 129 17.38 1.19 -2.08
CA GLU A 129 16.99 2.51 -1.57
C GLU A 129 17.61 3.66 -2.35
N GLU A 130 18.83 3.49 -2.88
CA GLU A 130 19.50 4.50 -3.71
C GLU A 130 18.80 4.72 -5.06
N ASN A 131 18.16 3.68 -5.59
CA ASN A 131 17.44 3.72 -6.87
C ASN A 131 15.92 3.86 -6.70
N GLY A 132 15.43 3.69 -5.48
CA GLY A 132 14.03 3.74 -5.13
C GLY A 132 13.49 5.15 -5.20
N VAL A 133 12.17 5.26 -5.38
CA VAL A 133 11.47 6.53 -5.48
C VAL A 133 10.61 6.72 -4.23
N LEU A 134 10.55 7.95 -3.72
CA LEU A 134 9.68 8.29 -2.60
C LEU A 134 8.21 7.97 -2.91
N ILE A 135 7.47 7.47 -1.92
CA ILE A 135 6.04 7.16 -2.05
C ILE A 135 5.25 8.40 -2.51
N SER A 136 5.53 9.57 -1.92
CA SER A 136 4.90 10.84 -2.29
C SER A 136 5.10 11.19 -3.77
N THR A 137 6.29 10.89 -4.31
CA THR A 137 6.62 11.10 -5.72
C THR A 137 5.89 10.09 -6.61
N LEU A 138 5.83 8.81 -6.22
CA LEU A 138 5.08 7.79 -6.96
C LEU A 138 3.59 8.12 -7.02
N LEU A 139 2.98 8.51 -5.90
CA LEU A 139 1.57 8.91 -5.85
C LEU A 139 1.31 10.14 -6.70
N ARG A 140 2.17 11.15 -6.63
CA ARG A 140 2.09 12.32 -7.51
C ARG A 140 2.15 11.91 -8.99
N GLN A 141 3.10 11.06 -9.37
CA GLN A 141 3.23 10.57 -10.75
C GLN A 141 2.01 9.75 -11.18
N TYR A 142 1.47 8.91 -10.30
CA TYR A 142 0.27 8.12 -10.54
C TYR A 142 -0.96 9.00 -10.79
N PHE A 143 -1.27 9.95 -9.89
CA PHE A 143 -2.41 10.85 -10.10
C PHE A 143 -2.24 11.76 -11.31
N MET A 144 -1.02 12.24 -11.57
CA MET A 144 -0.74 13.03 -12.77
C MET A 144 -0.90 12.19 -14.05
N SER A 145 -0.47 10.93 -14.04
CA SER A 145 -0.65 10.04 -15.19
C SER A 145 -2.12 9.73 -15.43
N LEU A 146 -2.93 9.53 -14.39
CA LEU A 146 -4.39 9.39 -14.52
C LEU A 146 -5.02 10.65 -15.13
N LYS A 147 -4.59 11.85 -14.74
CA LYS A 147 -5.06 13.11 -15.34
C LYS A 147 -4.67 13.23 -16.81
N VAL A 148 -3.45 12.84 -17.18
CA VAL A 148 -2.99 12.91 -18.57
C VAL A 148 -3.69 11.84 -19.42
N LEU A 149 -3.64 10.57 -19.01
CA LEU A 149 -4.21 9.43 -19.72
C LEU A 149 -5.75 9.48 -19.77
N GLY A 150 -6.39 9.95 -18.69
CA GLY A 150 -7.84 10.13 -18.64
C GLY A 150 -8.35 11.28 -19.52
N LYS A 151 -7.53 12.32 -19.74
CA LYS A 151 -7.86 13.43 -20.65
C LYS A 151 -7.54 13.13 -22.11
N TRP A 152 -6.85 12.03 -22.41
CA TRP A 152 -6.60 11.59 -23.78
C TRP A 152 -7.87 11.00 -24.41
N LYS A 153 -8.74 11.89 -24.89
CA LYS A 153 -9.99 11.58 -25.62
C LYS A 153 -9.80 10.81 -26.94
N MET A 154 -8.58 10.71 -27.46
CA MET A 154 -8.25 10.09 -28.76
C MET A 154 -7.53 8.73 -28.62
N TRP A 155 -7.72 8.01 -27.51
CA TRP A 155 -7.14 6.68 -27.32
C TRP A 155 -7.82 5.64 -28.24
N GLY A 156 -7.34 5.53 -29.48
CA GLY A 156 -7.87 4.60 -30.47
C GLY A 156 -7.54 3.12 -30.19
N PRO A 157 -8.24 2.17 -30.85
CA PRO A 157 -8.03 0.72 -30.66
C PRO A 157 -6.61 0.24 -30.97
N SER A 158 -5.86 0.96 -31.81
CA SER A 158 -4.48 0.62 -32.17
C SER A 158 -3.49 0.72 -31.00
N MET A 159 -3.67 1.67 -30.08
CA MET A 159 -2.78 1.82 -28.92
C MET A 159 -3.02 0.78 -27.84
N GLY A 160 -4.27 0.32 -27.66
CA GLY A 160 -4.59 -0.75 -26.71
C GLY A 160 -3.96 -2.10 -27.08
N ARG A 161 -3.65 -2.33 -28.36
CA ARG A 161 -2.94 -3.53 -28.82
C ARG A 161 -1.44 -3.50 -28.47
N HIS A 162 -0.85 -2.31 -28.37
CA HIS A 162 0.58 -2.15 -28.09
C HIS A 162 0.89 -2.06 -26.59
N TRP A 163 -0.04 -1.51 -25.79
CA TRP A 163 0.13 -1.33 -24.35
C TRP A 163 -0.89 -2.17 -23.59
N HIS A 164 -0.43 -3.28 -22.97
CA HIS A 164 -1.24 -4.10 -22.07
C HIS A 164 -1.34 -3.42 -20.70
N LEU A 165 -2.24 -2.43 -20.60
CA LEU A 165 -2.55 -1.78 -19.32
C LEU A 165 -3.56 -2.65 -18.55
N GLN A 166 -3.24 -2.95 -17.29
CA GLN A 166 -4.20 -3.49 -16.31
C GLN A 166 -5.39 -2.52 -16.17
N ALA A 167 -6.58 -3.05 -15.83
CA ALA A 167 -7.86 -2.34 -15.86
C ALA A 167 -7.75 -0.84 -15.51
N LYS A 168 -8.07 0.03 -16.47
CA LYS A 168 -7.93 1.48 -16.33
C LYS A 168 -8.80 1.97 -15.16
N HIS A 169 -8.20 2.53 -14.11
CA HIS A 169 -8.96 3.37 -13.19
C HIS A 169 -9.42 4.62 -13.94
N PRO A 170 -10.74 4.88 -14.06
CA PRO A 170 -11.24 6.04 -14.78
C PRO A 170 -10.80 7.33 -14.07
N HIS A 171 -10.37 8.33 -14.85
CA HIS A 171 -10.18 9.68 -14.31
C HIS A 171 -11.56 10.29 -14.04
N MET A 172 -11.86 10.53 -12.78
CA MET A 172 -13.04 11.25 -12.34
C MET A 172 -12.70 12.73 -12.20
N GLU A 173 -13.44 13.61 -12.86
CA GLU A 173 -13.30 15.05 -12.59
C GLU A 173 -13.74 15.31 -11.13
N PRO A 174 -13.03 16.18 -10.38
CA PRO A 174 -13.40 16.49 -9.01
C PRO A 174 -14.82 17.08 -8.98
N GLN A 175 -15.72 16.41 -8.27
CA GLN A 175 -17.05 16.93 -7.98
C GLN A 175 -17.04 17.56 -6.60
N SER A 176 -17.87 18.58 -6.40
CA SER A 176 -18.16 19.07 -5.05
C SER A 176 -18.76 17.93 -4.22
N PRO A 177 -18.46 17.85 -2.91
CA PRO A 177 -19.12 16.90 -2.02
C PRO A 177 -20.64 17.05 -2.12
N THR A 178 -21.38 15.95 -2.16
CA THR A 178 -22.84 15.97 -2.04
C THR A 178 -23.23 16.22 -0.58
N ASP A 179 -24.45 16.71 -0.36
CA ASP A 179 -24.97 16.98 1.01
C ASP A 179 -24.94 15.71 1.89
N ASP A 180 -25.19 14.54 1.30
CA ASP A 180 -25.12 13.25 2.00
C ASP A 180 -23.70 12.92 2.49
N VAL A 181 -22.69 13.26 1.67
CA VAL A 181 -21.28 13.04 1.99
C VAL A 181 -20.83 14.04 3.06
N LEU A 182 -21.29 15.29 2.99
CA LEU A 182 -21.05 16.30 4.02
C LEU A 182 -21.69 15.90 5.36
N GLY A 183 -22.94 15.42 5.35
CA GLY A 183 -23.63 14.95 6.56
C GLY A 183 -22.95 13.75 7.22
N ALA A 184 -22.43 12.79 6.43
CA ALA A 184 -21.65 11.67 6.95
C ALA A 184 -20.35 12.13 7.60
N PHE A 185 -19.70 13.18 7.07
CA PHE A 185 -18.49 13.75 7.65
C PHE A 185 -18.75 14.50 8.95
N GLU A 186 -19.83 15.28 9.02
CA GLU A 186 -20.22 15.99 10.24
C GLU A 186 -20.56 15.01 11.38
N SER A 187 -21.25 13.91 11.08
CA SER A 187 -21.54 12.87 12.08
C SER A 187 -20.30 12.20 12.65
N PHE A 188 -19.28 11.98 11.82
CA PHE A 188 -18.03 11.34 12.24
C PHE A 188 -17.12 12.28 13.05
N GLU A 189 -17.06 13.57 12.70
CA GLU A 189 -16.33 14.56 13.50
C GLU A 189 -16.97 14.76 14.89
N ALA A 190 -18.30 14.67 14.98
CA ALA A 190 -19.05 14.73 16.24
C ALA A 190 -18.75 13.52 17.16
N GLU A 191 -18.55 12.32 16.58
CA GLU A 191 -18.16 11.13 17.35
C GLU A 191 -16.72 11.20 17.87
N ARG A 192 -15.83 11.92 17.19
CA ARG A 192 -14.42 12.06 17.59
C ARG A 192 -14.17 13.12 18.67
N THR A 193 -15.16 13.98 18.93
CA THR A 193 -15.11 15.08 19.91
C THR A 193 -15.80 14.77 21.25
N ASN A 194 -16.41 13.58 21.39
CA ASN A 194 -16.92 13.02 22.66
C ASN A 194 -15.98 11.95 23.22
#